data_AF-A0A969LEF7-F1
#
_entry.id   AF-A0A969LEF7-F1
#
_cell.length_a   1.000
_cell.length_b   1.000
_cell.length_c   1.000
_cell.angle_alpha   90.00
_cell.angle_beta   90.00
_cell.angle_gamma   90.00
#
_symmetry.space_group_name_H-M   'P 1'
#
loop_
_entity.id
_entity.type
_entity.pdbx_description
1 polymer ?
#
loop_
_entity_poly.entity_id
_entity_poly.type
_entity_poly.pdbx_seq_one_letter_code
_entity_poly.pdbx_strand_id
1 'polypeptide(L)'
;MRLDASSVPTSIKMDGVDYIKSPVTENFTLADGAARWKNSSEAGEQKVPGPAFYLTTQGLPEELGWLAQALLKAPGQRMALLPAGEASIKRSEELSVGDAANKRRVTAYQIEGLGFSPSTVWLSDDKAFFASVDRFYSVVREGFESSVPKLLEKQEAIESARTAELARTLSHKPLVPVAFTNANLFDSATGKSVPGSTVVIEGNRIRAVGKDGAVNIPSQARRVDAAGKALLPGLFDMHVHMSGNDGMLHLAAGVTSVRDLANDNDGLLKMKRDMDSGKEIGPRITMRGFMDGRGPYTGPTKVFVDNEAEARTAIDFYAKNGYDGIKVYSSNQAGAGADDHQACA
;
A
#
# COMPACT_ATOMS: atom_id res chain seq x y z
N MET A 1 13.72 12.81 -24.36
CA MET A 1 12.46 12.13 -24.73
C MET A 1 11.78 12.86 -25.88
N ARG A 2 11.06 12.16 -26.75
CA ARG A 2 10.21 12.74 -27.79
C ARG A 2 8.79 12.22 -27.61
N LEU A 3 7.83 13.13 -27.71
CA LEU A 3 6.39 12.86 -27.65
C LEU A 3 5.77 13.13 -29.01
N ASP A 4 4.68 12.43 -29.33
CA ASP A 4 3.80 12.80 -30.43
C ASP A 4 2.80 13.91 -30.02
N ALA A 5 1.90 14.29 -30.93
CA ALA A 5 0.87 15.31 -30.67
C ALA A 5 -0.14 14.90 -29.57
N SER A 6 -0.27 13.59 -29.33
CA SER A 6 -1.12 13.00 -28.29
C SER A 6 -0.40 12.87 -26.94
N SER A 7 0.81 13.44 -26.80
CA SER A 7 1.66 13.30 -25.61
C SER A 7 2.12 11.85 -25.34
N VAL A 8 2.11 10.99 -26.36
CA VAL A 8 2.59 9.60 -26.26
C VAL A 8 4.08 9.55 -26.61
N PRO A 9 4.92 8.82 -25.84
CA PRO A 9 6.34 8.67 -26.16
C PRO A 9 6.54 8.00 -27.52
N THR A 10 7.37 8.60 -28.38
CA THR A 10 7.85 7.97 -29.63
C THR A 10 9.31 7.57 -29.54
N SER A 11 10.08 8.22 -28.66
CA SER A 11 11.42 7.77 -28.30
C SER A 11 11.83 8.23 -26.91
N ILE A 12 12.50 7.34 -26.17
CA ILE A 12 13.15 7.65 -24.91
C ILE A 12 14.59 7.19 -25.02
N LYS A 13 15.49 8.05 -24.52
CA LYS A 13 16.88 7.71 -24.24
C LYS A 13 17.21 8.34 -22.90
N MET A 14 17.59 7.50 -21.95
CA MET A 14 17.90 7.87 -20.58
C MET A 14 19.22 7.18 -20.20
N ASP A 15 20.15 7.97 -19.69
CA ASP A 15 21.44 7.54 -19.17
C ASP A 15 21.66 8.28 -17.85
N GLY A 16 21.96 7.57 -16.76
CA GLY A 16 22.09 8.18 -15.44
C GLY A 16 22.42 7.17 -14.34
N VAL A 17 22.07 7.52 -13.11
CA VAL A 17 22.15 6.62 -11.96
C VAL A 17 20.85 6.65 -11.16
N ASP A 18 20.50 5.53 -10.53
CA ASP A 18 19.36 5.46 -9.62
C ASP A 18 19.67 6.07 -8.24
N TYR A 19 18.69 5.98 -7.33
CA TYR A 19 18.82 6.47 -5.96
C TYR A 19 20.00 5.86 -5.18
N ILE A 20 20.36 4.60 -5.43
CA ILE A 20 21.49 3.92 -4.79
C ILE A 20 22.79 4.04 -5.60
N LYS A 21 22.81 4.93 -6.61
CA LYS A 21 23.93 5.23 -7.52
C LYS A 21 24.27 4.10 -8.49
N SER A 22 23.37 3.16 -8.75
CA SER A 22 23.55 2.14 -9.78
C SER A 22 23.34 2.75 -11.17
N PRO A 23 24.14 2.39 -12.18
CA PRO A 23 23.94 2.87 -13.54
C PRO A 23 22.56 2.49 -14.10
N VAL A 24 21.89 3.47 -14.69
CA VAL A 24 20.61 3.31 -15.39
C VAL A 24 20.80 3.67 -16.85
N THR A 25 20.42 2.75 -17.73
CA THR A 25 20.27 3.01 -19.17
C THR A 25 18.90 2.52 -19.60
N GLU A 26 18.17 3.35 -20.34
CA GLU A 26 16.86 2.97 -20.87
C GLU A 26 16.64 3.61 -22.24
N ASN A 27 16.27 2.77 -23.21
CA ASN A 27 16.00 3.16 -24.57
C ASN A 27 14.65 2.61 -24.99
N PHE A 28 13.83 3.46 -25.60
CA PHE A 28 12.55 3.09 -26.20
C PHE A 28 12.39 3.76 -27.55
N THR A 29 11.78 3.06 -28.50
CA THR A 29 11.32 3.63 -29.77
C THR A 29 9.95 3.06 -30.13
N LEU A 30 9.09 3.91 -30.67
CA LEU A 30 7.84 3.53 -31.33
C LEU A 30 7.85 4.13 -32.74
N ALA A 31 8.03 3.27 -33.73
CA ALA A 31 8.05 3.64 -35.15
C ALA A 31 7.32 2.56 -35.96
N ASP A 32 6.57 2.97 -36.98
CA ASP A 32 5.85 2.07 -37.90
C ASP A 32 4.98 1.01 -37.20
N GLY A 33 4.37 1.38 -36.07
CA GLY A 33 3.53 0.49 -35.26
C GLY A 33 4.29 -0.59 -34.48
N ALA A 34 5.62 -0.49 -34.38
CA ALA A 34 6.45 -1.39 -33.58
C ALA A 34 7.12 -0.62 -32.43
N ALA A 35 6.82 -1.04 -31.20
CA ALA A 35 7.49 -0.62 -29.98
C ALA A 35 8.70 -1.51 -29.72
N ARG A 36 9.85 -0.91 -29.40
CA ARG A 36 11.07 -1.61 -28.99
C ARG A 36 11.63 -0.93 -27.76
N TRP A 37 12.02 -1.70 -26.76
CA TRP A 37 12.66 -1.18 -25.55
C TRP A 37 13.83 -2.03 -25.10
N LYS A 38 14.75 -1.38 -24.39
CA LYS A 38 15.86 -2.01 -23.70
C LYS A 38 16.25 -1.17 -22.50
N ASN A 39 16.24 -1.76 -21.33
CA ASN A 39 16.76 -1.20 -20.09
C ASN A 39 17.74 -2.19 -19.42
N SER A 40 18.19 -1.86 -18.21
CA SER A 40 19.14 -2.71 -17.47
C SER A 40 18.55 -4.07 -17.02
N SER A 41 17.22 -4.20 -16.98
CA SER A 41 16.53 -5.38 -16.47
C SER A 41 15.91 -6.23 -17.59
N GLU A 42 15.50 -5.62 -18.69
CA GLU A 42 14.79 -6.29 -19.78
C GLU A 42 14.99 -5.64 -21.16
N ALA A 43 14.63 -6.37 -22.20
CA ALA A 43 14.48 -5.85 -23.55
C ALA A 43 13.31 -6.55 -24.24
N GLY A 44 12.61 -5.82 -25.11
CA GLY A 44 11.43 -6.35 -25.78
C GLY A 44 11.08 -5.62 -27.07
N GLU A 45 10.24 -6.28 -27.86
CA GLU A 45 9.63 -5.72 -29.05
C GLU A 45 8.18 -6.19 -29.13
N GLN A 46 7.27 -5.27 -29.48
CA GLN A 46 5.86 -5.58 -29.65
C GLN A 46 5.25 -4.73 -30.77
N LYS A 47 4.38 -5.34 -31.58
CA LYS A 47 3.50 -4.60 -32.48
C LYS A 47 2.36 -3.97 -31.70
N VAL A 48 2.13 -2.67 -31.91
CA VAL A 48 1.12 -1.90 -31.20
C VAL A 48 0.03 -1.50 -32.19
N PRO A 49 -1.21 -2.02 -32.05
CA PRO A 49 -2.30 -1.77 -33.01
C PRO A 49 -2.89 -0.35 -32.91
N GLY A 50 -2.49 0.43 -31.91
CA GLY A 50 -2.97 1.79 -31.66
C GLY A 50 -2.06 2.54 -30.68
N PRO A 51 -2.48 3.70 -30.17
CA PRO A 51 -1.69 4.46 -29.19
C PRO A 51 -1.45 3.65 -27.91
N ALA A 52 -0.19 3.59 -27.47
CA ALA A 52 0.20 2.98 -26.19
C ALA A 52 1.32 3.78 -25.53
N PHE A 53 1.23 3.94 -24.21
CA PHE A 53 2.21 4.69 -23.44
C PHE A 53 3.28 3.75 -22.89
N TYR A 54 4.54 3.97 -23.24
CA TYR A 54 5.65 3.24 -22.63
C TYR A 54 6.02 3.84 -21.28
N LEU A 55 5.99 3.01 -20.23
CA LEU A 55 6.43 3.38 -18.89
C LEU A 55 7.90 3.00 -18.72
N THR A 56 8.70 3.96 -18.31
CA THR A 56 10.10 3.72 -17.98
C THR A 56 10.24 3.00 -16.65
N THR A 57 11.28 2.17 -16.51
CA THR A 57 11.53 1.43 -15.26
C THR A 57 12.01 2.35 -14.14
N GLN A 58 12.71 3.43 -14.51
CA GLN A 58 13.28 4.42 -13.59
C GLN A 58 12.85 5.84 -14.00
N GLY A 59 11.55 6.00 -14.25
CA GLY A 59 10.98 7.23 -14.77
C GLY A 59 11.12 8.44 -13.88
N LEU A 60 11.20 9.61 -14.52
CA LEU A 60 11.15 10.88 -13.83
C LEU A 60 9.73 11.14 -13.33
N PRO A 61 9.53 11.86 -12.21
CA PRO A 61 8.18 12.20 -11.72
C PRO A 61 7.30 12.94 -12.76
N GLU A 62 7.91 13.66 -13.70
CA GLU A 62 7.20 14.32 -14.80
C GLU A 62 6.55 13.34 -15.80
N GLU A 63 6.99 12.07 -15.84
CA GLU A 63 6.39 11.02 -16.67
C GLU A 63 4.90 10.81 -16.33
N LEU A 64 4.53 10.90 -15.05
CA LEU A 64 3.12 10.86 -14.63
C LEU A 64 2.31 12.02 -15.23
N GLY A 65 2.94 13.19 -15.41
CA GLY A 65 2.33 14.33 -16.08
C GLY A 65 2.10 14.08 -17.56
N TRP A 66 3.09 13.51 -18.26
CA TRP A 66 2.93 13.13 -19.67
C TRP A 66 1.89 12.03 -19.87
N LEU A 67 1.89 11.01 -19.01
CA LEU A 67 0.88 9.96 -19.01
C LEU A 67 -0.52 10.55 -18.78
N ALA A 68 -0.67 11.45 -17.80
CA ALA A 68 -1.94 12.10 -17.55
C ALA A 68 -2.43 12.92 -18.77
N GLN A 69 -1.55 13.65 -19.44
CA GLN A 69 -1.92 14.36 -20.67
C GLN A 69 -2.33 13.40 -21.79
N ALA A 70 -1.61 12.29 -21.97
CA ALA A 70 -1.93 11.28 -22.96
C ALA A 70 -3.29 10.63 -22.67
N LEU A 71 -3.55 10.27 -21.42
CA LEU A 71 -4.83 9.71 -20.98
C LEU A 71 -5.99 10.69 -21.16
N LEU A 72 -5.80 11.99 -20.85
CA LEU A 72 -6.85 13.01 -21.04
C LEU A 72 -7.23 13.21 -22.51
N LYS A 73 -6.31 12.95 -23.44
CA LYS A 73 -6.55 13.00 -24.89
C LYS A 73 -7.10 11.68 -25.45
N ALA A 74 -6.93 10.57 -24.74
CA ALA A 74 -7.31 9.25 -25.20
C ALA A 74 -8.84 9.05 -25.15
N PRO A 75 -9.42 8.31 -26.13
CA PRO A 75 -10.83 7.93 -26.09
C PRO A 75 -11.17 7.21 -24.77
N GLY A 76 -12.24 7.65 -24.11
CA GLY A 76 -12.68 7.08 -22.83
C GLY A 76 -11.71 7.31 -21.66
N GLN A 77 -10.68 8.16 -21.83
CA GLN A 77 -9.67 8.41 -20.81
C GLN A 77 -8.91 7.16 -20.36
N ARG A 78 -8.70 6.22 -21.30
CA ARG A 78 -7.96 4.97 -21.11
C ARG A 78 -6.89 4.79 -22.19
N MET A 79 -5.76 4.17 -21.86
CA MET A 79 -4.69 3.89 -22.81
C MET A 79 -3.94 2.61 -22.45
N ALA A 80 -3.59 1.82 -23.46
CA ALA A 80 -2.70 0.67 -23.30
C ALA A 80 -1.32 1.12 -22.81
N LEU A 81 -0.72 0.32 -21.92
CA LEU A 81 0.63 0.54 -21.42
C LEU A 81 1.60 -0.46 -22.06
N LEU A 82 2.84 -0.03 -22.23
CA LEU A 82 3.96 -0.89 -22.61
C LEU A 82 4.93 -0.97 -21.41
N PRO A 83 5.46 -2.17 -21.10
CA PRO A 83 5.36 -3.42 -21.86
C PRO A 83 4.01 -4.15 -21.76
N ALA A 84 3.20 -3.88 -20.74
CA ALA A 84 1.87 -4.46 -20.59
C ALA A 84 0.96 -3.59 -19.70
N GLY A 85 -0.35 -3.85 -19.80
CA GLY A 85 -1.37 -3.23 -18.95
C GLY A 85 -2.17 -2.15 -19.65
N GLU A 86 -2.98 -1.45 -18.85
CA GLU A 86 -3.80 -0.33 -19.30
C GLU A 86 -3.90 0.66 -18.13
N ALA A 87 -3.82 1.96 -18.44
CA ALA A 87 -4.10 3.02 -17.48
C ALA A 87 -5.41 3.74 -17.80
N SER A 88 -6.04 4.27 -16.76
CA SER A 88 -7.15 5.21 -16.89
C SER A 88 -6.95 6.40 -15.97
N ILE A 89 -7.53 7.55 -16.31
CA ILE A 89 -7.43 8.76 -15.51
C ILE A 89 -8.79 9.24 -15.03
N LYS A 90 -8.85 9.72 -13.79
CA LYS A 90 -10.02 10.36 -13.21
C LYS A 90 -9.63 11.72 -12.65
N ARG A 91 -10.39 12.76 -13.00
CA ARG A 91 -10.28 14.08 -12.35
C ARG A 91 -10.82 13.98 -10.91
N SER A 92 -10.06 14.49 -9.96
CA SER A 92 -10.47 14.56 -8.55
C SER A 92 -10.70 16.01 -8.13
N GLU A 93 -9.90 16.52 -7.19
CA GLU A 93 -10.09 17.82 -6.54
C GLU A 93 -9.32 18.94 -7.25
N GLU A 94 -9.78 20.18 -7.05
CA GLU A 94 -9.11 21.38 -7.53
C GLU A 94 -8.69 22.25 -6.34
N LEU A 95 -7.51 22.86 -6.45
CA LEU A 95 -6.93 23.67 -5.39
C LEU A 95 -6.27 24.91 -5.99
N SER A 96 -6.28 26.00 -5.22
CA SER A 96 -5.38 27.11 -5.48
C SER A 96 -4.19 27.11 -4.51
N VAL A 97 -3.00 27.23 -5.07
CA VAL A 97 -1.69 27.11 -4.42
C VAL A 97 -0.80 28.30 -4.76
N GLY A 98 0.32 28.43 -4.04
CA GLY A 98 1.20 29.60 -4.08
C GLY A 98 0.80 30.70 -3.10
N ASP A 99 1.53 31.80 -3.17
CA ASP A 99 1.32 32.97 -2.32
C ASP A 99 0.45 34.05 -3.01
N ALA A 100 0.38 35.25 -2.42
CA ALA A 100 -0.39 36.35 -2.97
C ALA A 100 0.16 36.88 -4.31
N ALA A 101 1.46 36.72 -4.57
CA ALA A 101 2.13 37.23 -5.76
C ALA A 101 2.14 36.20 -6.91
N ASN A 102 2.20 34.91 -6.60
CA ASN A 102 2.30 33.82 -7.56
C ASN A 102 1.29 32.72 -7.26
N LYS A 103 0.02 33.02 -7.51
CA LYS A 103 -1.09 32.08 -7.32
C LYS A 103 -1.33 31.23 -8.58
N ARG A 104 -1.52 29.93 -8.38
CA ARG A 104 -1.89 28.98 -9.45
C ARG A 104 -3.09 28.16 -9.03
N ARG A 105 -3.85 27.70 -10.02
CA ARG A 105 -4.87 26.68 -9.85
C ARG A 105 -4.30 25.37 -10.39
N VAL A 106 -4.51 24.32 -9.62
CA VAL A 106 -4.01 22.98 -9.87
C VAL A 106 -5.11 21.97 -9.61
N THR A 107 -5.13 20.91 -10.38
CA THR A 107 -6.11 19.83 -10.27
C THR A 107 -5.39 18.52 -10.00
N ALA A 108 -5.86 17.78 -9.00
CA ALA A 108 -5.45 16.41 -8.77
C ALA A 108 -6.13 15.48 -9.78
N TYR A 109 -5.33 14.63 -10.42
CA TYR A 109 -5.80 13.54 -11.25
C TYR A 109 -5.31 12.22 -10.65
N GLN A 110 -6.20 11.24 -10.58
CA GLN A 110 -5.90 9.89 -10.14
C GLN A 110 -5.72 9.00 -11.37
N ILE A 111 -4.53 8.43 -11.54
CA ILE A 111 -4.20 7.48 -12.59
C ILE A 111 -4.32 6.07 -12.02
N GLU A 112 -5.22 5.28 -12.57
CA GLU A 112 -5.42 3.88 -12.24
C GLU A 112 -4.65 2.99 -13.23
N GLY A 113 -4.32 1.75 -12.82
CA GLY A 113 -3.64 0.77 -13.67
C GLY A 113 -2.13 0.67 -13.48
N LEU A 114 -1.52 1.58 -12.70
CA LEU A 114 -0.08 1.53 -12.36
C LEU A 114 0.23 0.66 -11.14
N GLY A 115 -0.79 0.26 -10.39
CA GLY A 115 -0.66 -0.56 -9.18
C GLY A 115 -2.01 -0.83 -8.53
N PHE A 116 -2.00 -1.30 -7.29
CA PHE A 116 -3.23 -1.59 -6.52
C PHE A 116 -3.97 -0.34 -6.02
N SER A 117 -3.34 0.83 -6.09
CA SER A 117 -3.95 2.13 -5.80
C SER A 117 -3.78 3.07 -6.97
N PRO A 118 -4.71 4.03 -7.14
CA PRO A 118 -4.49 5.13 -8.05
C PRO A 118 -3.27 5.96 -7.63
N SER A 119 -2.43 6.34 -8.59
CA SER A 119 -1.34 7.30 -8.41
C SER A 119 -1.88 8.72 -8.63
N THR A 120 -1.61 9.64 -7.72
CA THR A 120 -2.07 11.03 -7.87
C THR A 120 -1.00 11.90 -8.52
N VAL A 121 -1.39 12.69 -9.51
CA VAL A 121 -0.56 13.75 -10.11
C VAL A 121 -1.31 15.07 -10.12
N TRP A 122 -0.62 16.16 -9.83
CA TRP A 122 -1.17 17.50 -9.87
C TRP A 122 -0.80 18.16 -11.19
N LEU A 123 -1.80 18.64 -11.92
CA LEU A 123 -1.61 19.38 -13.16
C LEU A 123 -2.09 20.82 -13.01
N SER A 124 -1.43 21.76 -13.68
CA SER A 124 -1.91 23.14 -13.81
C SER A 124 -3.12 23.25 -14.77
N ASP A 125 -3.72 24.44 -14.86
CA ASP A 125 -4.87 24.71 -15.73
C ASP A 125 -4.61 24.34 -17.20
N ASP A 126 -3.39 24.56 -17.69
CA ASP A 126 -2.90 24.19 -19.02
C ASP A 126 -2.56 22.69 -19.18
N LYS A 127 -2.85 21.88 -18.15
CA LYS A 127 -2.58 20.44 -18.07
C LYS A 127 -1.08 20.08 -18.06
N ALA A 128 -0.20 21.04 -17.84
CA ALA A 128 1.21 20.75 -17.61
C ALA A 128 1.40 20.08 -16.23
N PHE A 129 2.45 19.24 -16.12
CA PHE A 129 2.87 18.70 -14.83
C PHE A 129 3.12 19.84 -13.84
N PHE A 130 2.50 19.78 -12.67
CA PHE A 130 2.69 20.76 -11.61
C PHE A 130 3.39 20.16 -10.41
N ALA A 131 2.93 19.01 -9.92
CA ALA A 131 3.56 18.33 -8.80
C ALA A 131 3.25 16.82 -8.77
N SER A 132 4.19 16.09 -8.16
CA SER A 132 4.01 14.76 -7.58
C SER A 132 4.51 14.85 -6.14
N VAL A 133 3.63 14.66 -5.16
CA VAL A 133 3.97 14.87 -3.74
C VAL A 133 3.83 13.58 -2.94
N ASP A 134 4.81 13.29 -2.10
CA ASP A 134 4.85 12.17 -1.16
C ASP A 134 5.54 12.64 0.14
N ARG A 135 5.37 11.88 1.23
CA ARG A 135 6.03 12.09 2.51
C ARG A 135 7.54 11.86 2.44
N PHE A 136 8.03 11.00 1.53
CA PHE A 136 9.45 10.70 1.37
C PHE A 136 10.16 11.71 0.47
N TYR A 137 9.60 12.01 -0.70
CA TYR A 137 10.11 13.03 -1.62
C TYR A 137 8.97 13.67 -2.40
N SER A 138 9.13 14.92 -2.76
CA SER A 138 8.15 15.67 -3.55
C SER A 138 8.85 16.41 -4.66
N VAL A 139 8.24 16.41 -5.84
CA VAL A 139 8.64 17.26 -6.97
C VAL A 139 7.49 18.20 -7.25
N VAL A 140 7.78 19.50 -7.26
CA VAL A 140 6.82 20.56 -7.52
C VAL A 140 7.47 21.61 -8.41
N ARG A 141 6.67 22.37 -9.16
CA ARG A 141 7.15 23.54 -9.89
C ARG A 141 7.92 24.49 -8.95
N GLU A 142 9.05 24.99 -9.45
CA GLU A 142 9.89 25.95 -8.74
C GLU A 142 9.08 27.17 -8.25
N GLY A 143 9.31 27.55 -7.00
CA GLY A 143 8.60 28.64 -6.33
C GLY A 143 7.27 28.25 -5.69
N PHE A 144 6.90 26.97 -5.70
CA PHE A 144 5.69 26.43 -5.05
C PHE A 144 5.99 25.40 -3.97
N GLU A 145 7.23 25.34 -3.46
CA GLU A 145 7.69 24.41 -2.42
C GLU A 145 6.83 24.53 -1.15
N SER A 146 6.44 25.75 -0.78
CA SER A 146 5.55 26.03 0.35
C SER A 146 4.13 25.45 0.19
N SER A 147 3.75 25.03 -1.02
CA SER A 147 2.45 24.43 -1.30
C SER A 147 2.41 22.91 -1.07
N VAL A 148 3.56 22.25 -0.94
CA VAL A 148 3.66 20.79 -0.77
C VAL A 148 2.79 20.28 0.40
N PRO A 149 2.80 20.86 1.61
CA PRO A 149 1.97 20.36 2.72
C PRO A 149 0.48 20.38 2.39
N LYS A 150 0.01 21.43 1.71
CA LYS A 150 -1.41 21.58 1.33
C LYS A 150 -1.82 20.60 0.23
N LEU A 151 -0.92 20.31 -0.72
CA LEU A 151 -1.14 19.29 -1.74
C LEU A 151 -1.21 17.90 -1.11
N LEU A 152 -0.27 17.59 -0.20
CA LEU A 152 -0.23 16.31 0.50
C LEU A 152 -1.49 16.09 1.35
N GLU A 153 -1.92 17.09 2.13
CA GLU A 153 -3.16 17.04 2.92
C GLU A 153 -4.37 16.68 2.05
N LYS A 154 -4.47 17.30 0.85
CA LYS A 154 -5.56 17.00 -0.09
C LYS A 154 -5.45 15.61 -0.69
N GLN A 155 -4.25 15.15 -1.01
CA GLN A 155 -4.01 13.79 -1.49
C GLN A 155 -4.42 12.75 -0.46
N GLU A 156 -4.00 12.92 0.80
CA GLU A 156 -4.36 12.03 1.91
C GLU A 156 -5.89 12.02 2.16
N ALA A 157 -6.56 13.16 2.00
CA ALA A 157 -8.01 13.23 2.09
C ALA A 157 -8.72 12.44 0.96
N ILE A 158 -8.23 12.54 -0.27
CA ILE A 158 -8.75 11.78 -1.41
C ILE A 158 -8.56 10.27 -1.16
N GLU A 159 -7.37 9.87 -0.72
CA GLU A 159 -7.05 8.48 -0.40
C GLU A 159 -7.93 7.94 0.73
N SER A 160 -8.08 8.70 1.83
CA SER A 160 -8.91 8.29 2.96
C SER A 160 -10.40 8.21 2.61
N ALA A 161 -10.89 9.07 1.71
CA ALA A 161 -12.26 8.98 1.20
C ALA A 161 -12.46 7.70 0.37
N ARG A 162 -11.46 7.35 -0.46
CA ARG A 162 -11.49 6.11 -1.25
C ARG A 162 -11.47 4.87 -0.35
N THR A 163 -10.60 4.81 0.66
CA THR A 163 -10.52 3.66 1.57
C THR A 163 -11.82 3.49 2.35
N ALA A 164 -12.42 4.59 2.81
CA ALA A 164 -13.73 4.58 3.47
C ALA A 164 -14.86 4.07 2.56
N GLU A 165 -14.88 4.49 1.30
CA GLU A 165 -15.87 4.02 0.34
C GLU A 165 -15.69 2.54 0.00
N LEU A 166 -14.46 2.07 -0.18
CA LEU A 166 -14.16 0.65 -0.34
C LEU A 166 -14.59 -0.15 0.89
N ALA A 167 -14.34 0.35 2.09
CA ALA A 167 -14.80 -0.30 3.31
C ALA A 167 -16.32 -0.39 3.37
N ARG A 168 -17.03 0.69 3.03
CA ARG A 168 -18.49 0.73 3.01
C ARG A 168 -19.10 -0.23 2.00
N THR A 169 -18.47 -0.39 0.83
CA THR A 169 -19.02 -1.15 -0.30
C THR A 169 -18.60 -2.62 -0.31
N LEU A 170 -17.41 -2.94 0.19
CA LEU A 170 -16.84 -4.30 0.13
C LEU A 170 -16.91 -5.04 1.47
N SER A 171 -17.07 -4.35 2.60
CA SER A 171 -17.14 -5.03 3.91
C SER A 171 -18.49 -5.71 4.12
N HIS A 172 -18.46 -6.99 4.48
CA HIS A 172 -19.65 -7.76 4.79
C HIS A 172 -19.58 -8.24 6.24
N LYS A 173 -20.45 -7.71 7.10
CA LYS A 173 -20.62 -8.19 8.49
C LYS A 173 -21.84 -9.12 8.52
N PRO A 174 -21.67 -10.44 8.72
CA PRO A 174 -22.80 -11.36 8.79
C PRO A 174 -23.75 -10.95 9.93
N LEU A 175 -25.01 -10.67 9.60
CA LEU A 175 -26.05 -10.32 10.58
C LEU A 175 -26.66 -11.56 11.27
N VAL A 176 -26.44 -12.73 10.69
CA VAL A 176 -26.84 -14.03 11.22
C VAL A 176 -25.61 -14.93 11.36
N PRO A 177 -25.67 -15.97 12.21
CA PRO A 177 -24.58 -16.93 12.31
C PRO A 177 -24.20 -17.53 10.94
N VAL A 178 -22.94 -17.89 10.77
CA VAL A 178 -22.46 -18.61 9.57
C VAL A 178 -21.99 -19.99 10.01
N ALA A 179 -22.47 -21.03 9.35
CA ALA A 179 -22.07 -22.40 9.61
C ALA A 179 -21.36 -22.99 8.39
N PHE A 180 -20.09 -23.36 8.53
CA PHE A 180 -19.36 -24.13 7.54
C PHE A 180 -19.56 -25.62 7.85
N THR A 181 -20.14 -26.39 6.94
CA THR A 181 -20.45 -27.84 7.12
C THR A 181 -19.61 -28.70 6.18
N ASN A 182 -19.45 -30.00 6.48
CA ASN A 182 -18.69 -30.94 5.65
C ASN A 182 -17.22 -30.52 5.43
N ALA A 183 -16.67 -29.71 6.33
CA ALA A 183 -15.33 -29.18 6.18
C ALA A 183 -14.27 -30.24 6.51
N ASN A 184 -13.13 -30.16 5.83
CA ASN A 184 -11.88 -30.74 6.33
C ASN A 184 -11.21 -29.71 7.26
N LEU A 185 -11.58 -29.72 8.54
CA LEU A 185 -11.09 -28.74 9.51
C LEU A 185 -9.60 -28.98 9.80
N PHE A 186 -8.77 -27.97 9.65
CA PHE A 186 -7.39 -28.02 10.14
C PHE A 186 -7.35 -27.66 11.63
N ASP A 187 -6.99 -28.63 12.45
CA ASP A 187 -6.70 -28.41 13.86
C ASP A 187 -5.23 -28.01 14.03
N SER A 188 -5.01 -26.71 14.27
CA SER A 188 -3.67 -26.15 14.43
C SER A 188 -2.95 -26.66 15.68
N ALA A 189 -3.66 -27.12 16.72
CA ALA A 189 -3.03 -27.61 17.93
C ALA A 189 -2.39 -28.99 17.72
N THR A 190 -3.00 -29.81 16.88
CA THR A 190 -2.51 -31.17 16.58
C THR A 190 -1.85 -31.30 15.21
N GLY A 191 -1.97 -30.29 14.35
CA GLY A 191 -1.46 -30.29 12.99
C GLY A 191 -2.21 -31.24 12.05
N LYS A 192 -3.43 -31.65 12.39
CA LYS A 192 -4.19 -32.67 11.67
C LYS A 192 -5.39 -32.08 10.93
N SER A 193 -5.77 -32.73 9.83
CA SER A 193 -7.06 -32.49 9.19
C SER A 193 -8.13 -33.40 9.82
N VAL A 194 -9.28 -32.81 10.15
CA VAL A 194 -10.46 -33.46 10.75
C VAL A 194 -11.63 -33.36 9.77
N PRO A 195 -11.81 -34.38 8.90
CA PRO A 195 -12.92 -34.42 7.94
C PRO A 195 -14.29 -34.51 8.62
N GLY A 196 -15.33 -34.08 7.90
CA GLY A 196 -16.71 -34.17 8.37
C GLY A 196 -16.98 -33.26 9.57
N SER A 197 -16.44 -32.04 9.52
CA SER A 197 -16.55 -31.06 10.59
C SER A 197 -17.50 -29.92 10.25
N THR A 198 -18.24 -29.48 11.27
CA THR A 198 -19.05 -28.27 11.26
C THR A 198 -18.44 -27.22 12.21
N VAL A 199 -18.29 -25.98 11.71
CA VAL A 199 -17.88 -24.81 12.50
C VAL A 199 -18.95 -23.73 12.39
N VAL A 200 -19.47 -23.27 13.53
CA VAL A 200 -20.47 -22.20 13.62
C VAL A 200 -19.82 -20.94 14.18
N ILE A 201 -19.96 -19.83 13.45
CA ILE A 201 -19.50 -18.50 13.83
C ILE A 201 -20.72 -17.63 14.10
N GLU A 202 -20.73 -16.91 15.22
CA GLU A 202 -21.77 -15.94 15.57
C GLU A 202 -21.11 -14.62 16.00
N GLY A 203 -21.46 -13.53 15.29
CA GLY A 203 -20.75 -12.25 15.41
C GLY A 203 -19.25 -12.42 15.12
N ASN A 204 -18.41 -12.09 16.12
CA ASN A 204 -16.94 -12.13 16.02
C ASN A 204 -16.33 -13.34 16.76
N ARG A 205 -17.10 -14.40 17.03
CA ARG A 205 -16.65 -15.56 17.81
C ARG A 205 -17.06 -16.88 17.16
N ILE A 206 -16.21 -17.88 17.32
CA ILE A 206 -16.58 -19.28 17.06
C ILE A 206 -17.54 -19.70 18.17
N ARG A 207 -18.77 -20.03 17.82
CA ARG A 207 -19.80 -20.51 18.75
C ARG A 207 -19.66 -22.00 19.05
N ALA A 208 -19.38 -22.79 18.02
CA ALA A 208 -19.28 -24.25 18.15
C ALA A 208 -18.40 -24.85 17.06
N VAL A 209 -17.72 -25.95 17.40
CA VAL A 209 -16.95 -26.80 16.51
C VAL A 209 -17.24 -28.24 16.86
N GLY A 210 -17.43 -29.11 15.87
CA GLY A 210 -17.65 -30.53 16.11
C GLY A 210 -17.90 -31.31 14.83
N LYS A 211 -18.15 -32.61 14.97
CA LYS A 211 -18.51 -33.46 13.84
C LYS A 211 -19.85 -33.03 13.23
N ASP A 212 -19.99 -33.25 11.94
CA ASP A 212 -21.25 -33.05 11.24
C ASP A 212 -22.39 -33.84 11.90
N GLY A 213 -23.58 -33.23 11.97
CA GLY A 213 -24.75 -33.79 12.65
C GLY A 213 -24.72 -33.71 14.18
N ALA A 214 -23.55 -33.53 14.80
CA ALA A 214 -23.42 -33.38 16.26
C ALA A 214 -23.46 -31.91 16.73
N VAL A 215 -23.23 -30.96 15.83
CA VAL A 215 -23.28 -29.52 16.13
C VAL A 215 -24.68 -28.96 15.89
N ASN A 216 -25.26 -28.32 16.91
CA ASN A 216 -26.51 -27.60 16.76
C ASN A 216 -26.28 -26.29 15.97
N ILE A 217 -26.80 -26.24 14.74
CA ILE A 217 -26.71 -25.07 13.87
C ILE A 217 -27.98 -24.23 14.04
N PRO A 218 -27.88 -22.94 14.43
CA PRO A 218 -29.04 -22.06 14.52
C PRO A 218 -29.86 -22.06 13.22
N SER A 219 -31.18 -22.04 13.32
CA SER A 219 -32.06 -22.15 12.15
C SER A 219 -31.88 -21.01 11.15
N GLN A 220 -31.58 -19.80 11.63
CA GLN A 220 -31.30 -18.62 10.81
C GLN A 220 -29.86 -18.59 10.25
N ALA A 221 -29.01 -19.55 10.58
CA ALA A 221 -27.62 -19.51 10.17
C ALA A 221 -27.47 -19.68 8.66
N ARG A 222 -26.61 -18.85 8.05
CA ARG A 222 -26.17 -19.05 6.67
C ARG A 222 -25.26 -20.28 6.62
N ARG A 223 -25.70 -21.33 5.93
CA ARG A 223 -24.89 -22.54 5.72
C ARG A 223 -23.99 -22.38 4.51
N VAL A 224 -22.73 -22.78 4.66
CA VAL A 224 -21.72 -22.84 3.61
C VAL A 224 -21.24 -24.28 3.56
N ASP A 225 -21.52 -24.98 2.47
CA ASP A 225 -21.01 -26.33 2.27
C ASP A 225 -19.52 -26.27 1.88
N ALA A 226 -18.68 -26.86 2.71
CA ALA A 226 -17.23 -26.88 2.56
C ALA A 226 -16.71 -28.28 2.13
N ALA A 227 -17.58 -29.14 1.59
CA ALA A 227 -17.19 -30.44 1.08
C ALA A 227 -15.99 -30.34 0.10
N GLY A 228 -14.98 -31.19 0.31
CA GLY A 228 -13.74 -31.20 -0.47
C GLY A 228 -12.80 -30.02 -0.24
N LYS A 229 -13.13 -29.09 0.66
CA LYS A 229 -12.30 -27.92 1.01
C LYS A 229 -11.69 -28.06 2.39
N ALA A 230 -10.51 -27.46 2.58
CA ALA A 230 -9.93 -27.28 3.90
C ALA A 230 -10.51 -26.04 4.58
N LEU A 231 -10.81 -26.13 5.88
CA LEU A 231 -11.18 -24.99 6.70
C LEU A 231 -10.03 -24.68 7.67
N LEU A 232 -9.43 -23.52 7.49
CA LEU A 232 -8.26 -23.06 8.25
C LEU A 232 -8.66 -21.93 9.22
N PRO A 233 -7.93 -21.73 10.32
CA PRO A 233 -7.92 -20.45 11.00
C PRO A 233 -7.55 -19.32 10.02
N GLY A 234 -8.02 -18.10 10.28
CA GLY A 234 -7.50 -16.94 9.56
C GLY A 234 -5.99 -16.82 9.77
N LEU A 235 -5.24 -16.52 8.71
CA LEU A 235 -3.78 -16.53 8.76
C LEU A 235 -3.27 -15.34 9.58
N PHE A 236 -2.06 -15.52 10.13
CA PHE A 236 -1.34 -14.52 10.91
C PHE A 236 -0.01 -14.22 10.20
N ASP A 237 0.24 -12.95 9.92
CA ASP A 237 1.59 -12.51 9.55
C ASP A 237 2.29 -11.91 10.77
N MET A 238 3.46 -12.45 11.10
CA MET A 238 4.14 -12.15 12.35
C MET A 238 5.24 -11.09 12.21
N HIS A 239 5.53 -10.63 10.98
CA HIS A 239 6.56 -9.64 10.71
C HIS A 239 6.16 -8.75 9.53
N VAL A 240 5.39 -7.70 9.81
CA VAL A 240 5.00 -6.71 8.79
C VAL A 240 5.42 -5.30 9.17
N HIS A 241 5.36 -4.43 8.16
CA HIS A 241 5.40 -2.98 8.29
C HIS A 241 4.19 -2.44 7.53
N MET A 242 3.06 -2.26 8.22
CA MET A 242 1.78 -1.93 7.60
C MET A 242 1.81 -0.55 6.94
N SER A 243 1.40 -0.51 5.69
CA SER A 243 1.24 0.70 4.88
C SER A 243 -0.11 0.66 4.15
N GLY A 244 -0.42 1.71 3.39
CA GLY A 244 -1.76 2.00 2.86
C GLY A 244 -2.58 0.79 2.39
N ASN A 245 -2.22 0.18 1.26
CA ASN A 245 -3.02 -0.90 0.66
C ASN A 245 -2.85 -2.28 1.31
N ASP A 246 -1.90 -2.42 2.24
CA ASP A 246 -1.54 -3.72 2.79
C ASP A 246 -2.75 -4.36 3.46
N GLY A 247 -3.62 -3.58 4.10
CA GLY A 247 -4.80 -4.11 4.77
C GLY A 247 -5.71 -4.96 3.87
N MET A 248 -6.07 -4.45 2.69
CA MET A 248 -6.91 -5.17 1.75
C MET A 248 -6.19 -6.38 1.13
N LEU A 249 -4.90 -6.24 0.81
CA LEU A 249 -4.11 -7.31 0.20
C LEU A 249 -3.89 -8.47 1.18
N HIS A 250 -3.64 -8.18 2.47
CA HIS A 250 -3.57 -9.19 3.52
C HIS A 250 -4.87 -9.99 3.61
N LEU A 251 -6.03 -9.33 3.67
CA LEU A 251 -7.31 -10.03 3.75
C LEU A 251 -7.61 -10.84 2.48
N ALA A 252 -7.25 -10.34 1.30
CA ALA A 252 -7.38 -11.07 0.04
C ALA A 252 -6.52 -12.35 0.02
N ALA A 253 -5.34 -12.31 0.67
CA ALA A 253 -4.46 -13.47 0.86
C ALA A 253 -4.86 -14.37 2.05
N GLY A 254 -5.93 -14.03 2.79
CA GLY A 254 -6.40 -14.79 3.95
C GLY A 254 -5.71 -14.44 5.28
N VAL A 255 -4.84 -13.43 5.31
CA VAL A 255 -4.22 -12.90 6.53
C VAL A 255 -5.20 -11.98 7.25
N THR A 256 -5.66 -12.43 8.41
CA THR A 256 -6.69 -11.74 9.21
C THR A 256 -6.14 -11.02 10.43
N SER A 257 -4.88 -11.31 10.79
CA SER A 257 -4.17 -10.66 11.90
C SER A 257 -2.71 -10.45 11.53
N VAL A 258 -2.14 -9.35 11.97
CA VAL A 258 -0.74 -9.01 11.72
C VAL A 258 -0.04 -8.50 12.97
N ARG A 259 1.28 -8.72 13.04
CA ARG A 259 2.17 -8.07 14.00
C ARG A 259 3.06 -7.09 13.26
N ASP A 260 2.77 -5.80 13.45
CA ASP A 260 3.64 -4.74 12.98
C ASP A 260 4.81 -4.59 13.95
N LEU A 261 6.04 -4.73 13.42
CA LEU A 261 7.25 -4.79 14.25
C LEU A 261 7.98 -3.46 14.38
N ALA A 262 7.73 -2.50 13.50
CA ALA A 262 8.33 -1.17 13.52
C ALA A 262 7.67 -0.27 12.48
N ASN A 263 7.07 0.84 12.90
CA ASN A 263 6.43 1.76 11.96
C ASN A 263 6.46 3.19 12.47
N ASP A 264 6.02 4.14 11.64
CA ASP A 264 5.70 5.49 12.11
C ASP A 264 4.51 5.43 13.08
N ASN A 265 4.73 5.87 14.32
CA ASN A 265 3.76 5.71 15.41
C ASN A 265 2.42 6.41 15.12
N ASP A 266 2.45 7.62 14.55
CA ASP A 266 1.24 8.40 14.28
C ASP A 266 0.43 7.75 13.15
N GLY A 267 1.10 7.34 12.07
CA GLY A 267 0.50 6.61 10.96
C GLY A 267 -0.13 5.29 11.40
N LEU A 268 0.60 4.46 12.16
CA LEU A 268 0.13 3.15 12.61
C LEU A 268 -1.05 3.26 13.58
N LEU A 269 -1.01 4.19 14.54
CA LEU A 269 -2.11 4.41 15.50
C LEU A 269 -3.38 4.91 14.82
N LYS A 270 -3.24 5.73 13.76
CA LYS A 270 -4.38 6.15 12.94
C LYS A 270 -4.92 4.96 12.14
N MET A 271 -4.06 4.24 11.41
CA MET A 271 -4.46 3.10 10.59
C MET A 271 -5.17 2.03 11.42
N LYS A 272 -4.61 1.67 12.58
CA LYS A 272 -5.23 0.72 13.51
C LYS A 272 -6.63 1.17 13.94
N ARG A 273 -6.82 2.44 14.32
CA ARG A 273 -8.15 2.98 14.67
C ARG A 273 -9.13 2.92 13.50
N ASP A 274 -8.68 3.29 12.30
CA ASP A 274 -9.53 3.29 11.11
C ASP A 274 -9.95 1.86 10.72
N MET A 275 -9.06 0.87 10.83
CA MET A 275 -9.38 -0.54 10.62
C MET A 275 -10.25 -1.14 11.74
N ASP A 276 -9.94 -0.89 13.01
CA ASP A 276 -10.71 -1.42 14.15
C ASP A 276 -12.15 -0.87 14.18
N SER A 277 -12.34 0.38 13.72
CA SER A 277 -13.68 0.99 13.58
C SER A 277 -14.43 0.52 12.32
N GLY A 278 -13.75 -0.15 11.39
CA GLY A 278 -14.29 -0.56 10.09
C GLY A 278 -14.42 0.58 9.07
N LYS A 279 -13.77 1.72 9.32
CA LYS A 279 -13.62 2.79 8.33
C LYS A 279 -12.66 2.37 7.21
N GLU A 280 -11.71 1.49 7.49
CA GLU A 280 -10.83 0.88 6.49
C GLU A 280 -10.88 -0.65 6.56
N ILE A 281 -10.65 -1.31 5.43
CA ILE A 281 -10.55 -2.78 5.36
C ILE A 281 -9.13 -3.19 5.69
N GLY A 282 -8.96 -4.02 6.71
CA GLY A 282 -7.67 -4.60 7.03
C GLY A 282 -7.69 -5.66 8.12
N PRO A 283 -6.54 -6.33 8.34
CA PRO A 283 -6.38 -7.31 9.39
C PRO A 283 -6.38 -6.64 10.77
N ARG A 284 -6.53 -7.45 11.82
CA ARG A 284 -6.27 -6.99 13.18
C ARG A 284 -4.79 -6.70 13.36
N ILE A 285 -4.46 -5.48 13.78
CA ILE A 285 -3.08 -5.08 14.05
C ILE A 285 -2.76 -5.25 15.54
N THR A 286 -1.69 -6.01 15.81
CA THR A 286 -0.90 -5.97 17.06
C THR A 286 0.39 -5.21 16.79
N MET A 287 0.85 -4.41 17.75
CA MET A 287 1.88 -3.40 17.49
C MET A 287 3.10 -3.64 18.39
N ARG A 288 4.30 -3.59 17.82
CA ARG A 288 5.55 -3.48 18.56
C ARG A 288 6.17 -2.11 18.36
N GLY A 289 6.61 -1.50 19.46
CA GLY A 289 7.35 -0.26 19.40
C GLY A 289 8.72 -0.51 18.80
N PHE A 290 9.35 0.52 18.24
CA PHE A 290 10.70 0.41 17.70
C PHE A 290 11.60 1.51 18.27
N MET A 291 12.72 1.12 18.87
CA MET A 291 13.71 2.05 19.41
C MET A 291 15.12 1.57 19.12
N ASP A 292 16.03 2.52 18.90
CA ASP A 292 17.43 2.25 18.58
C ASP A 292 18.34 3.35 19.13
N GLY A 293 19.63 3.08 19.27
CA GLY A 293 20.63 4.08 19.66
C GLY A 293 21.05 4.98 18.51
N ARG A 294 21.54 6.19 18.82
CA ARG A 294 22.08 7.14 17.84
C ARG A 294 23.44 6.67 17.34
N GLY A 295 23.64 6.67 16.03
CA GLY A 295 24.90 6.22 15.43
C GLY A 295 24.84 6.07 13.91
N PRO A 296 25.96 5.68 13.28
CA PRO A 296 26.06 5.54 11.82
C PRO A 296 25.21 4.39 11.25
N TYR A 297 24.72 3.48 12.11
CA TYR A 297 23.91 2.31 11.73
C TYR A 297 22.49 2.35 12.33
N THR A 298 22.04 3.53 12.78
CA THR A 298 20.72 3.65 13.38
C THR A 298 19.63 3.27 12.39
N GLY A 299 18.69 2.45 12.86
CA GLY A 299 17.50 2.10 12.11
C GLY A 299 16.60 3.31 11.84
N PRO A 300 15.62 3.17 10.92
CA PRO A 300 14.74 4.26 10.51
C PRO A 300 13.67 4.55 11.60
N THR A 301 14.08 5.12 12.73
CA THR A 301 13.21 5.49 13.85
C THR A 301 13.38 6.95 14.25
N LYS A 302 12.34 7.51 14.85
CA LYS A 302 12.37 8.80 15.55
C LYS A 302 12.58 8.64 17.06
N VAL A 303 12.56 7.40 17.56
CA VAL A 303 12.66 7.07 18.98
C VAL A 303 14.08 6.58 19.27
N PHE A 304 14.95 7.53 19.60
CA PHE A 304 16.33 7.27 19.94
C PHE A 304 16.50 6.99 21.43
N VAL A 305 17.28 5.96 21.77
CA VAL A 305 17.51 5.52 23.14
C VAL A 305 19.00 5.23 23.31
N ASP A 306 19.71 6.16 23.97
CA ASP A 306 21.14 6.04 24.30
C ASP A 306 21.37 5.80 25.81
N ASN A 307 20.32 5.91 26.62
CA ASN A 307 20.40 5.71 28.08
C ASN A 307 19.07 5.21 28.67
N GLU A 308 19.12 4.81 29.94
CA GLU A 308 17.98 4.26 30.67
C GLU A 308 16.78 5.21 30.75
N ALA A 309 16.99 6.52 30.92
CA ALA A 309 15.90 7.48 31.05
C ALA A 309 15.14 7.66 29.72
N GLU A 310 15.87 7.69 28.59
CA GLU A 310 15.26 7.68 27.25
C GLU A 310 14.50 6.37 27.00
N ALA A 311 15.08 5.22 27.41
CA ALA A 311 14.42 3.92 27.29
C ALA A 311 13.09 3.87 28.03
N ARG A 312 13.07 4.33 29.30
CA ARG A 312 11.85 4.39 30.11
C ARG A 312 10.79 5.29 29.48
N THR A 313 11.19 6.46 28.97
CA THR A 313 10.28 7.39 28.29
C THR A 313 9.66 6.74 27.04
N ALA A 314 10.46 6.03 26.23
CA ALA A 314 9.98 5.31 25.06
C ALA A 314 9.02 4.17 25.43
N ILE A 315 9.38 3.37 26.44
CA ILE A 315 8.55 2.27 26.95
C ILE A 315 7.19 2.81 27.45
N ASP A 316 7.19 3.89 28.23
CA ASP A 316 5.97 4.50 28.75
C ASP A 316 5.06 5.01 27.62
N PHE A 317 5.65 5.62 26.59
CA PHE A 317 4.91 6.02 25.39
C PHE A 317 4.26 4.81 24.70
N TYR A 318 5.02 3.75 24.45
CA TYR A 318 4.52 2.55 23.77
C TYR A 318 3.43 1.85 24.58
N ALA A 319 3.65 1.64 25.88
CA ALA A 319 2.67 1.04 26.78
C ALA A 319 1.36 1.85 26.83
N LYS A 320 1.46 3.19 26.97
CA LYS A 320 0.30 4.09 26.99
C LYS A 320 -0.52 4.03 25.69
N ASN A 321 0.12 3.78 24.55
CA ASN A 321 -0.54 3.72 23.24
C ASN A 321 -0.93 2.29 22.82
N GLY A 322 -0.85 1.31 23.73
CA GLY A 322 -1.35 -0.05 23.49
C GLY A 322 -0.44 -0.93 22.65
N TYR A 323 0.86 -0.61 22.59
CA TYR A 323 1.87 -1.51 22.06
C TYR A 323 2.17 -2.62 23.07
N ASP A 324 2.20 -3.87 22.64
CA ASP A 324 2.35 -5.06 23.49
C ASP A 324 3.73 -5.73 23.35
N GLY A 325 4.73 -4.94 22.95
CA GLY A 325 6.15 -5.30 22.99
C GLY A 325 7.00 -4.26 22.26
N ILE A 326 8.31 -4.45 22.27
CA ILE A 326 9.27 -3.49 21.69
C ILE A 326 10.36 -4.27 20.96
N LYS A 327 10.61 -3.89 19.71
CA LYS A 327 11.75 -4.30 18.91
C LYS A 327 12.90 -3.33 19.18
N VAL A 328 14.08 -3.88 19.46
CA VAL A 328 15.30 -3.11 19.71
C VAL A 328 16.37 -3.48 18.68
N TYR A 329 17.13 -2.48 18.24
CA TYR A 329 18.31 -2.68 17.40
C TYR A 329 19.60 -2.47 18.18
N SER A 330 20.68 -3.06 17.64
CA SER A 330 21.97 -3.24 18.32
C SER A 330 22.79 -1.96 18.51
N SER A 331 22.37 -0.82 17.95
CA SER A 331 23.04 0.46 18.20
C SER A 331 22.70 1.02 19.58
N ASN A 332 21.68 0.46 20.24
CA ASN A 332 21.25 0.81 21.59
C ASN A 332 22.26 0.33 22.64
N GLN A 333 23.02 1.26 23.24
CA GLN A 333 23.99 0.97 24.30
C GLN A 333 23.37 0.79 25.68
N ALA A 334 22.05 1.03 25.84
CA ALA A 334 21.38 0.95 27.14
C ALA A 334 21.10 -0.49 27.62
N GLY A 335 21.51 -1.53 26.87
CA GLY A 335 21.26 -2.93 27.24
C GLY A 335 22.16 -4.01 26.65
N ALA A 336 23.17 -3.67 25.85
CA ALA A 336 24.07 -4.66 25.26
C ALA A 336 25.39 -4.73 26.03
N GLY A 337 25.57 -5.77 26.85
CA GLY A 337 26.89 -6.40 26.91
C GLY A 337 27.25 -6.77 25.48
N ALA A 338 28.44 -6.38 25.03
CA ALA A 338 28.94 -6.69 23.70
C ALA A 338 28.84 -8.21 23.46
N ASP A 339 27.90 -8.65 22.60
CA ASP A 339 27.88 -9.91 21.84
C ASP A 339 26.46 -10.44 21.53
N ASP A 340 25.49 -9.59 21.13
CA ASP A 340 24.22 -10.12 20.59
C ASP A 340 23.88 -9.53 19.21
N HIS A 341 24.18 -10.34 18.19
CA HIS A 341 23.64 -10.18 16.85
C HIS A 341 22.12 -10.45 16.89
N GLN A 342 21.34 -9.41 16.58
CA GLN A 342 19.99 -9.53 16.00
C GLN A 342 19.00 -10.38 16.81
N ALA A 343 18.62 -9.93 18.01
CA ALA A 343 17.49 -10.51 18.73
C ALA A 343 16.14 -9.94 18.24
N CYS A 344 15.43 -10.72 17.41
CA CYS A 344 13.97 -10.63 17.32
C CYS A 344 13.38 -11.38 18.51
N ALA A 345 12.81 -10.66 19.47
CA ALA A 345 11.95 -11.21 20.53
C ALA A 345 10.53 -10.66 20.38
#